data_AF-A0A1F2PA31-F1
#
_entry.id   AF-A0A1F2PA31-F1
#
_cell.length_a   1.000
_cell.length_b   1.000
_cell.length_c   1.000
_cell.angle_alpha   90.00
_cell.angle_beta   90.00
_cell.angle_gamma   90.00
#
_symmetry.space_group_name_H-M   'P 1'
#
loop_
_entity.id
_entity.type
_entity.pdbx_description
1 polymer ?
#
loop_
_entity_poly.entity_id
_entity_poly.type
_entity_poly.pdbx_seq_one_letter_code
_entity_poly.pdbx_strand_id
1 'polypeptide(L)'
;MCTGDGCGHGRGEHFRKLMRALHCPTRWTIIECIGEGERGTKEIQKYLADMKEKITPSCLYYHLSELKKAGIIEIAGYREEGGGAPEKIWRLKSRQIVIDLLEGE
;
A
#
# COMPACT_ATOMS: atom_id res chain seq x y z
N MET A 1 2.91 -13.18 -29.96
CA MET A 1 3.20 -11.83 -29.42
C MET A 1 1.95 -11.00 -29.65
N CYS A 2 1.27 -10.55 -28.60
CA CYS A 2 0.12 -9.66 -28.80
C CYS A 2 0.67 -8.24 -29.01
N THR A 3 0.75 -7.84 -30.28
CA THR A 3 0.88 -6.45 -30.71
C THR A 3 -0.52 -5.85 -30.76
N GLY A 4 -0.80 -4.83 -29.96
CA GLY A 4 -2.09 -4.17 -29.95
C GLY A 4 -1.97 -2.76 -29.39
N ASP A 5 -2.00 -1.79 -30.31
CA ASP A 5 -2.21 -0.38 -30.04
C ASP A 5 -3.47 -0.18 -29.21
N GLY A 6 -3.35 0.64 -28.17
CA GLY A 6 -4.42 0.98 -27.25
C GLY A 6 -3.95 1.04 -25.80
N CYS A 7 -3.01 1.93 -25.48
CA CYS A 7 -2.69 2.29 -24.10
C CYS A 7 -3.85 3.11 -23.48
N GLY A 8 -5.04 2.52 -23.42
CA GLY A 8 -6.11 2.97 -22.56
C GLY A 8 -5.76 2.58 -21.13
N HIS A 9 -5.88 3.53 -20.21
CA HIS A 9 -5.95 3.26 -18.78
C HIS A 9 -7.16 2.34 -18.56
N GLY A 10 -6.96 1.02 -18.62
CA GLY A 10 -8.03 0.03 -18.70
C GLY A 10 -8.09 -0.88 -17.49
N ARG A 11 -9.24 -1.56 -17.31
CA ARG A 11 -9.51 -2.58 -16.26
C ARG A 11 -8.32 -3.48 -15.91
N GLY A 12 -7.65 -4.02 -16.94
CA GLY A 12 -6.51 -4.91 -16.76
C GLY A 12 -5.31 -4.24 -16.11
N GLU A 13 -5.13 -2.93 -16.23
CA GLU A 13 -4.10 -2.18 -15.51
C GLU A 13 -4.44 -2.03 -14.03
N HIS A 14 -5.68 -1.68 -13.69
CA HIS A 14 -6.14 -1.58 -12.30
C HIS A 14 -5.97 -2.93 -11.58
N PHE A 15 -6.49 -4.01 -12.17
CA PHE A 15 -6.35 -5.35 -11.60
C PHE A 15 -4.89 -5.78 -11.44
N ARG A 16 -4.02 -5.49 -12.41
CA ARG A 16 -2.56 -5.76 -12.29
C ARG A 16 -1.92 -5.00 -11.14
N LYS A 17 -2.29 -3.73 -10.91
CA LYS A 17 -1.78 -2.93 -9.77
C LYS A 17 -2.21 -3.54 -8.45
N LEU A 18 -3.48 -3.94 -8.33
CA LEU A 18 -4.00 -4.63 -7.16
C LEU A 18 -3.26 -5.95 -6.90
N MET A 19 -3.14 -6.82 -7.91
CA MET A 19 -2.43 -8.10 -7.77
C MET A 19 -0.95 -7.91 -7.42
N ARG A 20 -0.29 -6.93 -8.05
CA ARG A 20 1.09 -6.58 -7.71
C ARG A 20 1.22 -6.17 -6.25
N ALA A 21 0.30 -5.38 -5.72
CA ALA A 21 0.29 -5.02 -4.30
C ALA A 21 -0.07 -6.22 -3.41
N LEU A 22 -1.13 -6.96 -3.69
CA LEU A 22 -1.67 -7.95 -2.75
C LEU A 22 -1.01 -9.33 -2.79
N HIS A 23 -0.11 -9.64 -3.74
CA HIS A 23 0.57 -10.95 -3.77
C HIS A 23 1.58 -11.17 -2.63
N CYS A 24 1.99 -10.11 -1.92
CA CYS A 24 3.08 -10.18 -0.94
C CYS A 24 2.51 -10.23 0.49
N PRO A 25 2.84 -11.27 1.30
CA PRO A 25 2.35 -11.41 2.67
C PRO A 25 2.68 -10.21 3.58
N THR A 26 3.90 -9.67 3.52
CA THR A 26 4.30 -8.48 4.30
C THR A 26 3.35 -7.29 4.08
N ARG A 27 2.79 -7.13 2.88
CA ARG A 27 1.82 -6.05 2.60
C ARG A 27 0.46 -6.30 3.26
N TRP A 28 0.05 -7.55 3.44
CA TRP A 28 -1.09 -7.89 4.28
C TRP A 28 -0.81 -7.62 5.75
N THR A 29 0.37 -7.98 6.26
CA THR A 29 0.80 -7.65 7.63
C THR A 29 0.75 -6.13 7.89
N ILE A 30 1.14 -5.30 6.90
CA ILE A 30 1.04 -3.84 6.97
C ILE A 30 -0.43 -3.38 7.01
N ILE A 31 -1.30 -3.94 6.16
CA ILE A 31 -2.74 -3.63 6.14
C ILE A 31 -3.37 -3.95 7.51
N GLU A 32 -3.04 -5.11 8.09
CA GLU A 32 -3.49 -5.53 9.41
C GLU A 32 -2.99 -4.60 10.52
N CYS A 33 -1.71 -4.19 10.46
CA CYS A 33 -1.12 -3.23 11.40
C CYS A 33 -1.85 -1.88 11.40
N ILE A 34 -2.22 -1.38 10.21
CA ILE A 34 -2.98 -0.14 10.03
C ILE A 34 -4.40 -0.31 10.57
N GLY A 35 -5.08 -1.39 10.18
CA GLY A 35 -6.45 -1.68 10.61
C GLY A 35 -7.43 -0.56 10.24
N GLU A 36 -8.34 -0.22 11.14
CA GLU A 36 -9.34 0.85 10.95
C GLU A 36 -8.82 2.25 11.34
N GLY A 37 -7.59 2.33 11.86
CA GLY A 37 -7.01 3.56 12.37
C GLY A 37 -5.95 4.17 11.44
N GLU A 38 -5.11 4.98 12.08
CA GLU A 38 -3.94 5.59 11.46
C GLU A 38 -2.66 5.06 12.12
N ARG A 39 -1.60 4.89 11.33
CA ARG A 39 -0.29 4.45 11.81
C ARG A 39 0.84 5.24 11.18
N GLY A 40 1.80 5.64 12.01
CA GLY A 40 3.09 6.17 11.55
C GLY A 40 3.94 5.09 10.90
N THR A 41 4.88 5.53 10.05
CA THR A 41 5.83 4.62 9.37
C THR A 41 6.70 3.87 10.38
N LYS A 42 7.09 4.49 11.49
CA LYS A 42 7.88 3.86 12.56
C LYS A 42 7.06 2.84 13.36
N GLU A 43 5.78 3.13 13.58
CA GLU A 43 4.85 2.21 14.25
C GLU A 43 4.71 0.92 13.41
N ILE A 44 4.54 1.06 12.09
CA ILE A 44 4.49 -0.08 11.16
C ILE A 44 5.82 -0.84 11.16
N GLN A 45 6.96 -0.14 11.13
CA GLN A 45 8.27 -0.77 11.18
C GLN A 45 8.46 -1.61 12.44
N LYS A 46 8.06 -1.08 13.60
CA LYS A 46 8.13 -1.79 14.88
C LYS A 46 7.25 -3.04 14.85
N TYR A 47 6.01 -2.92 14.38
CA TYR A 47 5.08 -4.05 14.29
C TYR A 47 5.63 -5.19 13.43
N LEU A 48 6.23 -4.88 12.27
CA LEU A 48 6.87 -5.88 11.41
C LEU A 48 8.08 -6.55 12.09
N ALA A 49 8.89 -5.77 12.82
CA ALA A 49 10.01 -6.32 13.57
C ALA A 49 9.55 -7.27 14.70
N ASP A 50 8.45 -6.95 15.38
CA ASP A 50 7.84 -7.79 16.42
C ASP A 50 7.32 -9.12 15.83
N MET A 51 6.88 -9.12 14.58
CA MET A 51 6.53 -10.31 13.79
C MET A 51 7.75 -11.09 13.26
N LYS A 52 8.98 -10.71 13.67
CA LYS A 52 10.27 -11.26 13.21
C LYS A 52 10.54 -11.09 11.71
N GLU A 53 9.87 -10.14 11.05
CA GLU A 53 10.20 -9.76 9.68
C GLU A 53 11.43 -8.85 9.66
N LYS A 54 12.52 -9.31 9.03
CA LYS A 54 13.73 -8.50 8.84
C LYS A 54 13.54 -7.59 7.63
N ILE A 55 13.02 -6.39 7.86
CA ILE A 55 12.80 -5.40 6.82
C ILE A 55 13.72 -4.18 6.98
N THR A 56 14.37 -3.77 5.89
CA THR A 56 15.12 -2.51 5.87
C THR A 56 14.16 -1.33 5.69
N PRO A 57 14.53 -0.10 6.10
CA PRO A 57 13.70 1.07 5.86
C PRO A 57 13.32 1.28 4.39
N SER A 58 14.26 1.10 3.46
CA SER A 58 14.01 1.22 2.02
C SER A 58 12.99 0.19 1.52
N CYS A 59 13.05 -1.04 2.04
CA CYS A 59 12.10 -2.08 1.72
C CYS A 59 10.69 -1.73 2.25
N LEU A 60 10.58 -1.23 3.49
CA LEU A 60 9.30 -0.77 4.05
C LEU A 60 8.67 0.33 3.18
N TYR A 61 9.46 1.34 2.80
CA TYR A 61 8.97 2.41 1.91
C TYR A 61 8.54 1.88 0.54
N TYR A 62 9.20 0.84 0.01
CA TYR A 62 8.75 0.18 -1.20
C TYR A 62 7.36 -0.46 -1.02
N HIS A 63 7.12 -1.22 0.05
CA HIS A 63 5.82 -1.83 0.31
C HIS A 63 4.70 -0.79 0.47
N LEU A 64 4.95 0.27 1.24
CA LEU A 64 4.00 1.38 1.41
C LEU A 64 3.70 2.08 0.08
N SER A 65 4.72 2.27 -0.76
CA SER A 65 4.56 2.86 -2.10
C SER A 65 3.69 1.99 -3.01
N GLU A 66 3.90 0.67 -3.02
CA GLU A 66 3.09 -0.25 -3.85
C GLU A 66 1.63 -0.31 -3.38
N LEU A 67 1.38 -0.35 -2.06
CA LEU A 67 0.03 -0.26 -1.50
C LEU A 67 -0.65 1.07 -1.86
N LYS A 68 0.07 2.19 -1.77
CA LYS A 68 -0.44 3.51 -2.12
C LYS A 68 -0.77 3.63 -3.61
N LYS A 69 0.12 3.15 -4.50
CA LYS A 69 -0.09 3.15 -5.96
C LYS A 69 -1.30 2.31 -6.37
N ALA A 70 -1.56 1.23 -5.64
CA ALA A 70 -2.74 0.39 -5.83
C ALA A 70 -4.01 0.99 -5.20
N GLY A 71 -3.93 2.14 -4.52
CA GLY A 71 -5.07 2.80 -3.90
C GLY A 71 -5.60 2.10 -2.65
N ILE A 72 -4.82 1.20 -2.04
CA ILE A 72 -5.23 0.44 -0.86
C ILE A 72 -5.06 1.29 0.42
N ILE A 73 -3.94 2.03 0.48
CA ILE A 73 -3.64 2.95 1.58
C ILE A 73 -3.40 4.36 1.05
N GLU A 74 -3.49 5.34 1.92
CA GLU A 74 -3.16 6.72 1.62
C GLU A 74 -2.43 7.41 2.78
N ILE A 75 -1.86 8.57 2.50
CA ILE A 75 -1.25 9.41 3.53
C ILE A 75 -2.39 10.19 4.19
N ALA A 76 -2.63 9.92 5.47
CA ALA A 76 -3.64 10.62 6.27
C ALA A 76 -3.12 11.97 6.78
N GLY A 77 -1.80 12.10 6.92
CA GLY A 77 -1.16 13.32 7.37
C GLY A 77 0.33 13.14 7.64
N TYR A 78 0.88 14.15 8.31
CA TYR A 78 2.27 14.19 8.71
C TYR A 78 2.33 14.50 10.20
N ARG A 79 3.20 13.80 10.94
CA ARG A 79 3.44 14.02 12.36
C ARG A 79 4.83 14.61 12.52
N GLU A 80 4.91 15.79 13.10
CA GLU A 80 6.19 16.43 13.41
C GLU A 80 6.96 15.59 14.43
N GLU A 81 8.23 15.34 14.13
CA GLU A 81 9.17 14.77 15.07
C GLU A 81 10.34 15.74 15.19
N GLY A 82 10.59 16.23 16.41
CA GLY A 82 11.42 17.41 16.67
C GLY A 82 12.70 17.50 15.82
N GLY A 83 12.82 18.60 15.06
CA GLY A 83 14.02 18.98 14.31
C GLY A 83 14.32 18.15 13.05
N GLY A 84 13.53 17.12 12.74
CA GLY A 84 13.72 16.24 11.58
C GLY A 84 12.66 16.42 10.49
N ALA A 85 12.73 15.57 9.46
CA ALA A 85 11.66 15.46 8.48
C ALA A 85 10.41 14.84 9.13
N PRO A 86 9.21 15.37 8.87
CA PRO A 86 8.00 14.89 9.49
C PRO A 86 7.67 13.45 9.07
N GLU A 87 7.14 12.67 10.01
CA GLU A 87 6.74 11.28 9.79
C GLU A 87 5.44 11.21 8.98
N LYS A 88 5.37 10.32 7.98
CA LYS A 88 4.11 10.02 7.28
C LYS A 88 3.20 9.15 8.13
N ILE A 89 1.94 9.57 8.22
CA ILE A 89 0.84 8.82 8.81
C ILE A 89 0.01 8.19 7.69
N TRP A 90 -0.28 6.89 7.83
CA TRP A 90 -0.97 6.08 6.83
C TRP A 90 -2.31 5.58 7.35
N ARG A 91 -3.29 5.45 6.45
CA ARG A 91 -4.60 4.83 6.72
C ARG A 91 -5.06 3.98 5.54
N LEU A 92 -5.98 3.05 5.79
CA LEU A 92 -6.69 2.36 4.70
C LEU A 92 -7.57 3.34 3.95
N LYS A 93 -7.54 3.30 2.61
CA LYS A 93 -8.43 4.12 1.77
C LYS A 93 -9.83 3.50 1.67
N SER A 94 -9.90 2.17 1.68
CA SER A 94 -11.14 1.40 1.72
C SER A 94 -10.92 0.10 2.48
N ARG A 95 -11.97 -0.36 3.17
CA ARG A 95 -11.99 -1.66 3.86
C ARG A 95 -12.21 -2.82 2.89
N GLN A 96 -12.77 -2.55 1.72
CA GLN A 96 -13.14 -3.56 0.74
C GLN A 96 -12.77 -3.07 -0.67
N ILE A 97 -12.34 -4.02 -1.49
CA ILE A 97 -12.08 -3.80 -2.91
C ILE A 97 -13.10 -4.63 -3.66
N VAL A 98 -13.99 -3.97 -4.38
CA VAL A 98 -14.99 -4.61 -5.22
C VAL A 98 -14.48 -4.54 -6.64
N ILE A 99 -14.39 -5.69 -7.31
CA ILE A 99 -13.94 -5.78 -8.70
C ILE A 99 -15.12 -6.31 -9.50
N ASP A 100 -15.68 -5.45 -10.34
CA ASP A 100 -16.60 -5.91 -11.38
C ASP A 100 -15.79 -6.55 -12.51
N LEU A 101 -16.14 -7.77 -12.89
CA LEU A 101 -15.46 -8.51 -13.94
C LEU A 101 -16.03 -8.21 -15.33
N LEU A 102 -17.23 -7.62 -15.42
CA LEU A 102 -17.98 -7.34 -16.64
C LEU A 102 -17.95 -5.85 -16.99
N GLU A 103 -18.08 -4.99 -16.00
CA GLU A 103 -18.00 -3.54 -16.14
C GLU A 103 -16.58 -3.04 -15.82
N GLY A 104 -16.20 -1.89 -16.36
CA GLY A 104 -14.91 -1.26 -16.08
C GLY A 104 -15.07 0.08 -15.44
N GLU A 105 -14.25 0.36 -14.43
CA GLU A 105 -14.06 1.73 -13.91
C GLU A 105 -13.35 2.62 -14.95
#